data_AF-A0A1I4CSV1-F1
#
_entry.id   AF-A0A1I4CSV1-F1
#
_cell.length_a   1.000
_cell.length_b   1.000
_cell.length_c   1.000
_cell.angle_alpha   90.00
_cell.angle_beta   90.00
_cell.angle_gamma   90.00
#
_symmetry.space_group_name_H-M   'P 1'
#
loop_
_entity.id
_entity.type
_entity.pdbx_description
1 polymer ?
#
loop_
_entity_poly.entity_id
_entity_poly.type
_entity_poly.pdbx_seq_one_letter_code
_entity_poly.pdbx_strand_id
1 'polypeptide(L)' 'MSKLQGDESKTAPFDQGVVAARTGVGRDANPFEAKSRDYSDWNAGYDAFKDADEAVEPKNT' A
#
# COMPACT_ATOMS: atom_id res chain seq x y z
N MET A 1 -4.30 -34.43 15.03
CA MET A 1 -4.76 -33.15 15.60
C MET A 1 -4.11 -32.03 14.82
N SER A 2 -4.94 -31.21 14.17
CA SER A 2 -4.60 -30.08 13.30
C SER A 2 -3.75 -29.01 13.98
N LYS A 3 -2.77 -28.46 13.25
CA LYS A 3 -2.47 -27.01 13.23
C LYS A 3 -1.98 -26.61 11.84
N LEU A 4 -2.93 -26.57 10.89
CA LEU A 4 -2.85 -25.61 9.79
C LEU A 4 -3.11 -24.24 10.43
N GLN A 5 -2.09 -23.66 11.05
CA GLN A 5 -2.04 -22.21 11.22
C GLN A 5 -1.53 -21.68 9.89
N GLY A 6 -2.50 -21.50 8.97
CA GLY A 6 -2.27 -20.73 7.76
C GLY A 6 -1.68 -19.39 8.19
N ASP A 7 -0.53 -19.05 7.63
CA ASP A 7 0.18 -17.81 7.88
C ASP A 7 -0.79 -16.66 7.64
N GLU A 8 -1.36 -16.16 8.74
CA GLU A 8 -2.35 -15.09 8.75
C GLU A 8 -1.64 -13.83 8.25
N SER A 9 -1.74 -13.63 6.93
CA SER A 9 -2.07 -12.34 6.36
C SER A 9 -1.14 -11.20 6.77
N LYS A 10 0.18 -11.39 6.69
CA LYS A 10 1.07 -10.25 6.44
C LYS A 10 0.75 -9.74 5.04
N THR A 11 -0.22 -8.83 4.95
CA THR A 11 -0.57 -8.08 3.75
C THR A 11 0.71 -7.63 3.07
N ALA A 12 0.87 -7.90 1.78
CA ALA A 12 2.11 -7.58 1.06
C ALA A 12 2.43 -6.08 1.22
N PRO A 13 3.71 -5.67 1.27
CA PRO A 13 4.06 -4.25 1.40
C PRO A 13 3.31 -3.36 0.40
N PHE A 14 3.17 -3.82 -0.85
CA PHE A 14 2.35 -3.18 -1.88
C PHE A 14 0.91 -2.93 -1.44
N ASP A 15 0.20 -3.97 -1.00
CA ASP A 15 -1.19 -3.87 -0.57
C ASP A 15 -1.35 -2.95 0.65
N GLN A 16 -0.36 -2.95 1.57
CA GLN A 16 -0.34 -2.02 2.69
C GLN A 16 -0.22 -0.56 2.22
N GLY A 17 0.56 -0.30 1.18
CA GLY A 17 0.67 1.02 0.54
C GLY A 17 -0.64 1.49 -0.07
N VAL A 18 -1.34 0.61 -0.80
CA VAL A 18 -2.67 0.88 -1.36
C VAL A 18 -3.66 1.24 -0.25
N VAL A 19 -3.68 0.47 0.84
CA VAL A 19 -4.57 0.73 1.99
C VAL A 19 -4.23 2.06 2.67
N ALA A 20 -2.94 2.38 2.83
CA ALA A 20 -2.52 3.66 3.39
C ALA A 20 -3.01 4.85 2.55
N ALA A 21 -2.79 4.82 1.24
CA ALA A 21 -3.26 5.86 0.32
C ALA A 21 -4.79 6.00 0.35
N ARG A 22 -5.52 4.87 0.38
CA ARG A 22 -6.99 4.81 0.45
C ARG A 22 -7.55 5.37 1.75
N THR A 23 -6.85 5.17 2.87
CA THR A 23 -7.29 5.63 4.20
C THR A 23 -6.83 7.04 4.54
N GLY A 24 -6.11 7.71 3.62
CA GLY A 24 -5.58 9.06 3.83
C GLY A 24 -4.35 9.11 4.73
N VAL A 25 -3.73 7.96 5.00
CA VAL A 25 -2.43 7.90 5.68
C VAL A 25 -1.36 8.52 4.77
N GLY A 26 -0.46 9.30 5.35
CA GLY A 26 0.63 9.93 4.61
C GLY A 26 1.69 8.92 4.16
N ARG A 27 2.43 9.28 3.10
CA ARG A 27 3.53 8.45 2.56
C ARG A 27 4.69 8.27 3.57
N ASP A 28 4.83 9.21 4.49
CA ASP A 28 5.79 9.21 5.59
C ASP A 28 5.51 8.15 6.66
N ALA A 29 4.28 7.60 6.70
CA ALA A 29 3.92 6.51 7.59
C ALA A 29 4.36 5.12 7.08
N ASN A 30 5.15 5.07 6.00
CA ASN A 30 5.75 3.83 5.51
C ASN A 30 6.59 3.17 6.63
N PRO A 31 6.22 1.96 7.11
CA PRO A 31 6.86 1.35 8.28
C PRO A 31 8.20 0.67 7.94
N PHE A 32 8.57 0.59 6.65
CA PHE A 32 9.74 -0.14 6.19
C PHE A 32 10.99 0.75 6.15
N GLU A 33 12.17 0.14 6.27
CA GLU A 33 13.43 0.85 6.20
C GLU A 33 13.59 1.53 4.83
N ALA A 34 13.92 2.82 4.83
CA ALA A 34 14.16 3.57 3.60
C ALA A 34 15.20 2.86 2.72
N LYS A 35 14.91 2.75 1.42
CA LYS A 35 15.70 2.02 0.40
C LYS A 35 15.62 0.48 0.47
N SER A 36 14.87 -0.09 1.41
CA SER A 36 14.54 -1.53 1.35
C SER A 36 13.61 -1.84 0.18
N ARG A 37 13.56 -3.12 -0.21
CA ARG A 37 12.60 -3.59 -1.20
C ARG A 37 11.16 -3.35 -0.72
N ASP A 38 10.87 -3.68 0.53
CA ASP A 38 9.52 -3.51 1.10
C ASP A 38 9.09 -2.04 1.13
N TYR A 39 10.03 -1.12 1.42
CA TYR A 39 9.78 0.32 1.33
C TYR A 39 9.42 0.74 -0.10
N SER A 40 10.10 0.18 -1.10
CA SER A 40 9.84 0.46 -2.52
C SER A 40 8.50 -0.12 -2.96
N ASP A 41 8.20 -1.37 -2.56
CA ASP A 41 6.96 -2.07 -2.88
C ASP A 41 5.75 -1.38 -2.23
N TRP A 42 5.85 -0.94 -0.98
CA TRP A 42 4.82 -0.13 -0.30
C TRP A 42 4.57 1.19 -0.99
N ASN A 43 5.63 1.90 -1.36
CA ASN A 43 5.51 3.16 -2.09
C ASN A 43 4.84 2.98 -3.45
N ALA A 44 5.16 1.90 -4.17
CA ALA A 44 4.52 1.59 -5.45
C ALA A 44 3.01 1.35 -5.29
N GLY A 45 2.59 0.66 -4.23
CA GLY A 45 1.16 0.49 -3.93
C GLY A 45 0.45 1.79 -3.55
N TYR A 46 1.12 2.65 -2.77
CA TYR A 46 0.62 3.98 -2.42
C TYR A 46 0.37 4.83 -3.67
N ASP A 47 1.37 4.91 -4.54
CA ASP A 47 1.33 5.69 -5.78
C ASP A 47 0.26 5.14 -6.74
N ALA A 48 0.15 3.82 -6.88
CA ALA A 48 -0.85 3.18 -7.73
C ALA A 48 -2.30 3.56 -7.37
N PHE A 49 -2.61 3.72 -6.07
CA PHE A 49 -3.93 4.19 -5.65
C PHE A 49 -4.13 5.68 -5.97
N LYS A 50 -3.13 6.53 -5.68
CA LYS A 50 -3.23 7.98 -5.95
C LYS A 50 -3.34 8.30 -7.43
N ASP A 51 -2.59 7.61 -8.27
CA ASP A 51 -2.67 7.76 -9.72
C ASP A 51 -4.04 7.32 -10.26
N ALA A 52 -4.60 6.24 -9.69
CA ALA A 52 -5.94 5.78 -10.04
C ALA A 52 -7.03 6.76 -9.58
N ASP A 53 -6.89 7.35 -8.38
CA ASP A 53 -7.80 8.36 -7.84
C ASP A 53 -7.76 9.64 -8.71
N GLU A 54 -6.56 10.10 -9.09
CA GLU A 54 -6.37 11.25 -10.00
C GLU A 54 -6.91 10.99 -11.41
N ALA A 55 -6.78 9.77 -11.93
CA ALA A 55 -7.33 9.40 -13.25
C ALA A 55 -8.86 9.33 -13.28
N VAL A 56 -9.50 9.07 -12.14
CA VAL A 56 -10.97 8.97 -12.01
C VAL A 56 -11.61 10.32 -11.67
N GLU A 57 -10.82 11.32 -11.29
CA GLU A 57 -11.24 12.72 -11.29
C GLU A 57 -10.95 13.36 -12.66
N PRO A 58 -11.86 13.27 -13.67
CA PRO A 58 -11.76 14.18 -14.80
C PRO A 58 -11.89 15.58 -14.21
N LYS A 59 -10.80 16.36 -14.31
CA LYS A 59 -10.82 17.81 -14.09
C LYS A 59 -11.98 18.36 -14.89
N ASN A 60 -13.07 18.64 -14.21
CA ASN A 60 -14.27 19.19 -14.81
C ASN A 60 -14.01 20.69 -14.94
N THR A 61 -13.27 21.10 -15.98
CA THR A 61 -13.17 22.50 -16.41
C THR A 61 -12.70 22.61 -17.85
#